data_AF-R9YI52-F1
#
_entry.id   AF-R9YI52-F1
#
_cell.length_a   1.000
_cell.length_b   1.000
_cell.length_c   1.000
_cell.angle_alpha   90.00
_cell.angle_beta   90.00
_cell.angle_gamma   90.00
#
_symmetry.space_group_name_H-M   'P 1'
#
loop_
_entity.id
_entity.type
_entity.pdbx_description
1 polymer ?
#
loop_
_entity_poly.entity_id
_entity_poly.type
_entity_poly.pdbx_seq_one_letter_code
_entity_poly.pdbx_strand_id
1 'polypeptide(L)'
;MLNTSENGKKEAKQQFQVSRRGFLKTGVAAAAMGVMGAIAAPSKVAQATVNNIDYTPPAKGQWSKLRPEVNYGGASVRFAENNDQWLGTSKILGPIQRGSEYDSGFTLALRGELGEKARWGFLTQSKRYPLTNGLGFAMGAISADMWVMGSPNPEKLPIPDPEQMSQHIKDVAYYLRADEVGIGKMPPYAYYAFKQDPPQGAFPAGMVPPDTPIHPIPNEEPELPYAITFAVEQHLETYLASTGYDGISVSQSFRSYHAVANIAVIMAQYIRSLGYNARAHHFGNYDLAVPPVLIASGMGELSRTGDCVVHPRIGFRSKVGVVTTDLPLVPDKPIDFGLQDFCRICKKCAENCPSQAISLDDDPVERNGYLRWNSDMRKCAAFRAGNDEGVNCGRCVKVCPWNSKEDSWFHRAGTWIGSQGESPAKLLKSIDDMFGYGTEEIKKYKWWLEWPELYKIEIPS
;
A
#
# COMPACT_ATOMS: atom_id res chain seq x y z
N MET A 1 43.13 57.87 -25.31
CA MET A 1 44.60 57.99 -25.42
C MET A 1 45.19 57.00 -24.42
N LEU A 2 45.68 55.86 -24.92
CA LEU A 2 47.09 55.44 -24.84
C LEU A 2 47.54 55.13 -23.39
N ASN A 3 47.55 53.85 -22.97
CA ASN A 3 48.71 52.91 -22.99
C ASN A 3 49.95 53.54 -22.30
N THR A 4 50.55 53.01 -21.23
CA THR A 4 51.10 51.64 -21.03
C THR A 4 51.53 51.43 -19.56
N SER A 5 51.51 50.19 -19.05
CA SER A 5 52.72 49.51 -18.54
C SER A 5 52.43 48.04 -18.17
N GLU A 6 53.04 47.17 -18.97
CA GLU A 6 53.44 45.79 -18.74
C GLU A 6 54.29 45.63 -17.44
N ASN A 7 54.61 44.48 -16.83
CA ASN A 7 54.61 43.07 -17.21
C ASN A 7 54.83 42.27 -15.90
N GLY A 8 54.10 41.19 -15.66
CA GLY A 8 54.33 40.25 -14.54
C GLY A 8 54.17 38.81 -15.03
N LYS A 9 55.28 38.07 -15.07
CA LYS A 9 55.42 36.74 -15.66
C LYS A 9 54.62 35.65 -14.92
N LYS A 10 54.09 34.72 -15.72
CA LYS A 10 53.37 33.49 -15.38
C LYS A 10 54.27 32.41 -14.75
N GLU A 11 53.75 31.73 -13.73
CA GLU A 11 54.00 30.29 -13.50
C GLU A 11 52.66 29.58 -13.37
N ALA A 12 52.46 28.56 -14.21
CA ALA A 12 51.24 27.80 -14.33
C ALA A 12 51.24 26.62 -13.35
N LYS A 13 50.32 26.59 -12.39
CA LYS A 13 49.96 25.37 -11.66
C LYS A 13 48.84 24.66 -12.40
N GLN A 14 49.21 23.61 -13.11
CA GLN A 14 48.33 22.72 -13.85
C GLN A 14 47.51 21.89 -12.85
N GLN A 15 46.20 22.15 -12.79
CA GLN A 15 45.25 21.38 -11.99
C GLN A 15 44.95 20.08 -12.77
N PHE A 16 45.42 18.93 -12.26
CA PHE A 16 45.18 17.63 -12.89
C PHE A 16 43.71 17.21 -12.72
N GLN A 17 42.93 17.38 -13.79
CA GLN A 17 41.61 16.76 -13.94
C GLN A 17 41.78 15.38 -14.58
N VAL A 18 41.48 14.30 -13.85
CA VAL A 18 41.40 12.96 -14.44
C VAL A 18 39.95 12.73 -14.89
N SER A 19 39.75 12.63 -16.20
CA SER A 19 38.44 12.29 -16.77
C SER A 19 38.16 10.78 -16.64
N ARG A 20 36.88 10.43 -16.47
CA ARG A 20 36.36 9.05 -16.28
C ARG A 20 36.76 8.03 -17.37
N ARG A 21 37.38 8.45 -18.47
CA ARG A 21 37.86 7.56 -19.56
C ARG A 21 39.29 7.03 -19.38
N GLY A 22 40.07 7.53 -18.41
CA GLY A 22 41.45 7.07 -18.16
C GLY A 22 41.57 5.81 -17.28
N PHE A 23 40.54 5.47 -16.50
CA PHE A 23 40.61 4.38 -15.51
C PHE A 23 40.46 2.97 -16.12
N LEU A 24 39.90 2.87 -17.32
CA LEU A 24 39.57 1.59 -17.97
C LEU A 24 40.68 1.03 -18.88
N LYS A 25 41.80 1.75 -19.08
CA LYS A 25 42.91 1.27 -19.94
C LYS A 25 44.13 0.74 -19.19
N THR A 26 44.17 0.82 -17.86
CA THR A 26 45.26 0.27 -17.04
C THR A 26 44.96 -1.11 -16.45
N GLY A 27 43.76 -1.66 -16.66
CA GLY A 27 43.35 -2.97 -16.10
C GLY A 27 43.69 -4.21 -16.95
N VAL A 28 44.24 -4.05 -18.16
CA VAL A 28 44.41 -5.19 -19.10
C VAL A 28 45.88 -5.63 -19.30
N ALA A 29 46.85 -4.98 -18.66
CA ALA A 29 48.28 -5.25 -18.90
C ALA A 29 49.06 -5.77 -17.68
N ALA A 30 48.41 -6.48 -16.76
CA ALA A 30 49.06 -7.05 -15.56
C ALA A 30 48.87 -8.57 -15.42
N ALA A 31 48.77 -9.28 -16.55
CA ALA A 31 48.78 -10.74 -16.59
C ALA A 31 49.91 -11.24 -17.51
N ALA A 32 51.15 -10.80 -17.27
CA ALA A 32 52.34 -11.48 -17.78
C ALA A 32 53.60 -11.00 -17.03
N MET A 33 54.36 -11.97 -16.52
CA MET A 33 55.72 -11.88 -15.97
C MET A 33 55.86 -11.43 -14.51
N GLY A 34 56.14 -12.42 -13.66
CA GLY A 34 56.71 -12.21 -12.33
C GLY A 34 58.19 -11.85 -12.39
N VAL A 35 58.64 -11.05 -11.43
CA VAL A 35 59.72 -11.30 -10.47
C VAL A 35 59.84 -10.06 -9.57
N MET A 36 59.71 -10.30 -8.27
CA MET A 36 60.18 -9.57 -7.07
C MET A 36 60.41 -8.05 -7.10
N GLY A 37 59.73 -7.36 -6.18
CA GLY A 37 60.10 -6.02 -5.70
C GLY A 37 59.08 -5.46 -4.72
N ALA A 38 59.24 -5.78 -3.44
CA ALA A 38 58.37 -5.33 -2.36
C ALA A 38 58.34 -3.80 -2.25
N ILE A 39 57.18 -3.19 -2.47
CA ILE A 39 56.82 -1.90 -1.89
C ILE A 39 55.56 -2.16 -1.07
N ALA A 40 55.73 -2.13 0.25
CA ALA A 40 54.67 -2.30 1.22
C ALA A 40 53.62 -1.19 1.06
N ALA A 41 52.55 -1.48 0.33
CA ALA A 41 51.31 -0.73 0.44
C ALA A 41 50.64 -1.12 1.76
N PRO A 42 50.14 -0.17 2.58
CA PRO A 42 49.48 -0.49 3.83
C PRO A 42 48.27 -1.38 3.55
N SER A 43 48.32 -2.60 4.06
CA SER A 43 47.28 -3.64 3.99
C SER A 43 46.07 -3.25 4.84
N LYS A 44 45.37 -2.19 4.43
CA LYS A 44 44.02 -1.84 4.90
C LYS A 44 42.93 -2.16 3.87
N VAL A 45 43.26 -2.98 2.87
CA VAL A 45 42.27 -3.90 2.34
C VAL A 45 42.49 -5.19 3.11
N ALA A 46 42.08 -5.16 4.38
CA ALA A 46 41.94 -6.37 5.17
C ALA A 46 41.13 -7.33 4.31
N GLN A 47 41.56 -8.58 4.27
CA GLN A 47 40.74 -9.68 3.81
C GLN A 47 39.33 -9.44 4.37
N ALA A 48 38.39 -9.07 3.50
CA ALA A 48 37.00 -9.39 3.74
C ALA A 48 36.99 -10.90 3.65
N THR A 49 37.42 -11.53 4.73
CA THR A 49 37.19 -12.93 5.00
C THR A 49 35.73 -13.10 4.69
N VAL A 50 35.46 -13.92 3.67
CA VAL A 50 34.17 -14.57 3.46
C VAL A 50 34.01 -15.52 4.66
N ASN A 51 33.96 -14.95 5.86
CA ASN A 51 33.50 -15.61 7.06
C ASN A 51 32.03 -15.79 6.77
N ASN A 52 31.67 -17.01 6.41
CA ASN A 52 30.32 -17.51 6.26
C ASN A 52 29.30 -16.44 5.85
N ILE A 53 28.88 -16.45 4.59
CA ILE A 53 27.64 -15.79 4.14
C ILE A 53 26.42 -16.54 4.74
N ASP A 54 26.55 -17.01 5.98
CA ASP A 54 25.46 -17.53 6.78
C ASP A 54 24.70 -16.32 7.31
N TYR A 55 23.37 -16.42 7.24
CA TYR A 55 22.47 -15.42 7.78
C TYR A 55 22.87 -15.11 9.23
N THR A 56 23.34 -13.88 9.50
CA THR A 56 23.60 -13.43 10.86
C THR A 56 22.30 -12.91 11.47
N PRO A 57 21.77 -13.56 12.52
CA PRO A 57 20.57 -13.12 13.23
C PRO A 57 20.68 -11.66 13.70
N PRO A 58 19.64 -10.82 13.58
CA PRO A 58 19.56 -9.59 14.38
C PRO A 58 19.44 -9.89 15.88
N ALA A 59 19.57 -8.87 16.72
CA ALA A 59 19.37 -9.01 18.16
C ALA A 59 17.91 -9.38 18.48
N LYS A 60 17.71 -10.23 19.50
CA LYS A 60 16.37 -10.65 19.96
C LYS A 60 15.51 -9.44 20.34
N GLY A 61 14.23 -9.44 19.95
CA GLY A 61 13.30 -8.33 20.20
C GLY A 61 13.42 -7.13 19.23
N GLN A 62 14.33 -7.16 18.26
CA GLN A 62 14.38 -6.15 17.19
C GLN A 62 13.19 -6.34 16.22
N TRP A 63 12.58 -5.26 15.73
CA TRP A 63 11.46 -5.37 14.77
C TRP A 63 11.90 -5.74 13.35
N SER A 64 12.94 -5.06 12.86
CA SER A 64 13.52 -5.18 11.52
C SER A 64 14.92 -4.52 11.52
N LYS A 65 15.83 -4.90 10.61
CA LYS A 65 17.12 -4.20 10.45
C LYS A 65 16.96 -2.88 9.68
N LEU A 66 16.07 -2.84 8.68
CA LEU A 66 15.83 -1.63 7.87
C LEU A 66 14.94 -0.60 8.57
N ARG A 67 14.04 -1.07 9.45
CA ARG A 67 13.17 -0.26 10.31
C ARG A 67 13.18 -0.84 11.73
N PRO A 68 14.17 -0.50 12.57
CA PRO A 68 14.30 -1.08 13.92
C PRO A 68 13.14 -0.79 14.86
N GLU A 69 12.42 0.32 14.62
CA GLU A 69 11.29 0.77 15.43
C GLU A 69 10.05 0.89 14.56
N VAL A 70 8.90 0.48 15.09
CA VAL A 70 7.61 0.70 14.45
C VAL A 70 7.27 2.19 14.52
N ASN A 71 6.82 2.76 13.41
CA ASN A 71 6.51 4.18 13.33
C ASN A 71 4.99 4.41 13.24
N TYR A 72 4.38 4.70 14.39
CA TYR A 72 2.96 5.07 14.50
C TYR A 72 2.70 6.57 14.37
N GLY A 73 3.71 7.35 13.95
CA GLY A 73 3.60 8.81 13.91
C GLY A 73 3.53 9.39 15.32
N GLY A 74 2.54 10.23 15.58
CA GLY A 74 2.29 10.80 16.92
C GLY A 74 1.27 10.03 17.76
N ALA A 75 0.57 9.05 17.19
CA ALA A 75 -0.51 8.36 17.88
C ALA A 75 -0.01 7.57 19.09
N SER A 76 -0.77 7.60 20.19
CA SER A 76 -0.61 6.64 21.27
C SER A 76 -1.19 5.30 20.84
N VAL A 77 -0.42 4.22 20.94
CA VAL A 77 -0.83 2.88 20.52
C VAL A 77 -0.78 1.90 21.68
N ARG A 78 -1.85 1.12 21.83
CA ARG A 78 -1.93 -0.06 22.70
C ARG A 78 -2.05 -1.29 21.82
N PHE A 79 -1.53 -2.42 22.29
CA PHE A 79 -1.73 -3.70 21.63
C PHE A 79 -2.98 -4.38 22.17
N ALA A 80 -3.82 -4.86 21.27
CA ALA A 80 -4.94 -5.73 21.57
C ALA A 80 -4.53 -7.19 21.37
N GLU A 81 -5.13 -8.10 22.13
CA GLU A 81 -4.85 -9.54 21.98
C GLU A 81 -5.65 -10.13 20.82
N ASN A 82 -5.06 -11.06 20.08
CA ASN A 82 -5.78 -11.88 19.13
C ASN A 82 -6.73 -12.84 19.88
N ASN A 83 -8.03 -12.75 19.62
CA ASN A 83 -9.05 -13.57 20.28
C ASN A 83 -10.33 -13.66 19.43
N ASP A 84 -11.28 -14.51 19.84
CA ASP A 84 -12.53 -14.74 19.10
C ASP A 84 -13.68 -13.79 19.48
N GLN A 85 -13.45 -12.87 20.42
CA GLN A 85 -14.43 -11.89 20.88
C GLN A 85 -14.25 -10.51 20.21
N TRP A 86 -13.09 -10.26 19.59
CA TRP A 86 -12.73 -8.96 19.01
C TRP A 86 -11.93 -9.12 17.71
N LEU A 87 -12.35 -8.39 16.69
CA LEU A 87 -11.53 -8.08 15.51
C LEU A 87 -10.79 -6.77 15.78
N GLY A 88 -9.62 -6.85 16.39
CA GLY A 88 -8.90 -5.68 16.89
C GLY A 88 -9.73 -4.95 17.96
N THR A 89 -10.22 -3.76 17.63
CA THR A 89 -11.09 -2.96 18.51
C THR A 89 -12.59 -3.09 18.19
N SER A 90 -12.95 -3.85 17.15
CA SER A 90 -14.34 -4.14 16.80
C SER A 90 -14.86 -5.39 17.50
N LYS A 91 -15.90 -5.25 18.33
CA LYS A 91 -16.50 -6.38 19.05
C LYS A 91 -17.17 -7.37 18.10
N ILE A 92 -16.87 -8.66 18.25
CA ILE A 92 -17.56 -9.76 17.58
C ILE A 92 -18.79 -10.13 18.42
N LEU A 93 -19.95 -10.12 17.79
CA LEU A 93 -21.26 -10.39 18.38
C LEU A 93 -21.83 -11.75 17.97
N GLY A 94 -21.31 -12.33 16.88
CA GLY A 94 -21.71 -13.63 16.38
C GLY A 94 -20.80 -14.15 15.28
N PRO A 95 -21.14 -15.30 14.66
CA PRO A 95 -20.35 -15.87 13.58
C PRO A 95 -20.21 -14.89 12.39
N ILE A 96 -19.00 -14.76 11.88
CA ILE A 96 -18.70 -13.95 10.70
C ILE A 96 -18.76 -14.84 9.47
N GLN A 97 -19.71 -14.56 8.57
CA GLN A 97 -19.84 -15.31 7.32
C GLN A 97 -18.80 -14.85 6.31
N ARG A 98 -18.25 -15.79 5.55
CA ARG A 98 -17.34 -15.49 4.43
C ARG A 98 -18.07 -14.71 3.36
N GLY A 99 -17.43 -13.64 2.88
CA GLY A 99 -17.97 -12.81 1.81
C GLY A 99 -17.83 -13.46 0.43
N SER A 100 -18.31 -12.74 -0.58
CA SER A 100 -18.19 -13.11 -1.99
C SER A 100 -17.61 -11.94 -2.76
N GLU A 101 -16.59 -12.18 -3.58
CA GLU A 101 -16.05 -11.19 -4.50
C GLU A 101 -17.13 -10.72 -5.50
N TYR A 102 -18.04 -11.64 -5.88
CA TYR A 102 -19.12 -11.42 -6.82
C TYR A 102 -20.16 -10.39 -6.34
N ASP A 103 -20.25 -10.19 -5.03
CA ASP A 103 -21.16 -9.24 -4.39
C ASP A 103 -20.50 -7.87 -4.12
N SER A 104 -19.25 -7.70 -4.53
CA SER A 104 -18.53 -6.43 -4.38
C SER A 104 -19.16 -5.32 -5.22
N GLY A 105 -19.05 -4.07 -4.75
CA GLY A 105 -19.63 -2.92 -5.44
C GLY A 105 -19.16 -2.74 -6.89
N PHE A 106 -17.92 -3.07 -7.20
CA PHE A 106 -17.39 -2.97 -8.57
C PHE A 106 -17.84 -4.13 -9.46
N THR A 107 -17.99 -5.34 -8.92
CA THR A 107 -18.64 -6.42 -9.66
C THR A 107 -20.11 -6.10 -9.95
N LEU A 108 -20.84 -5.50 -9.00
CA LEU A 108 -22.20 -5.01 -9.26
C LEU A 108 -22.21 -3.97 -10.40
N ALA A 109 -21.23 -3.06 -10.46
CA ALA A 109 -21.09 -2.14 -11.58
C ALA A 109 -20.84 -2.87 -12.91
N LEU A 110 -19.87 -3.80 -12.96
CA LEU A 110 -19.55 -4.59 -14.14
C LEU A 110 -20.74 -5.39 -14.68
N ARG A 111 -21.59 -5.91 -13.79
CA ARG A 111 -22.82 -6.65 -14.13
C ARG A 111 -23.99 -5.75 -14.54
N GLY A 112 -23.82 -4.43 -14.56
CA GLY A 112 -24.88 -3.48 -14.91
C GLY A 112 -25.92 -3.22 -13.81
N GLU A 113 -25.76 -3.84 -12.63
CA GLU A 113 -26.68 -3.73 -11.49
C GLU A 113 -26.70 -2.32 -10.87
N LEU A 114 -25.67 -1.51 -11.16
CA LEU A 114 -25.55 -0.11 -10.74
C LEU A 114 -25.79 0.87 -11.91
N GLY A 115 -26.32 0.37 -13.03
CA GLY A 115 -26.61 1.13 -14.25
C GLY A 115 -25.46 1.15 -15.27
N GLU A 116 -25.81 1.36 -16.54
CA GLU A 116 -24.87 1.33 -17.66
C GLU A 116 -23.74 2.38 -17.53
N LYS A 117 -24.03 3.56 -16.97
CA LYS A 117 -22.99 4.57 -16.70
C LYS A 117 -21.90 4.02 -15.77
N ALA A 118 -22.27 3.31 -14.70
CA ALA A 118 -21.32 2.72 -13.78
C ALA A 118 -20.56 1.56 -14.45
N ARG A 119 -21.27 0.70 -15.19
CA ARG A 119 -20.67 -0.41 -15.95
C ARG A 119 -19.57 0.07 -16.89
N TRP A 120 -19.91 0.94 -17.84
CA TRP A 120 -18.96 1.46 -18.82
C TRP A 120 -17.91 2.36 -18.21
N GLY A 121 -18.27 3.13 -17.19
CA GLY A 121 -17.33 3.97 -16.46
C GLY A 121 -16.23 3.18 -15.76
N PHE A 122 -16.54 2.00 -15.19
CA PHE A 122 -15.54 1.11 -14.60
C PHE A 122 -14.69 0.39 -15.65
N LEU A 123 -15.32 -0.13 -16.72
CA LEU A 123 -14.64 -0.81 -17.83
C LEU A 123 -13.61 0.09 -18.53
N THR A 124 -13.91 1.39 -18.63
CA THR A 124 -13.08 2.36 -19.35
C THR A 124 -12.18 3.20 -18.44
N GLN A 125 -12.17 2.97 -17.12
CA GLN A 125 -11.46 3.84 -16.17
C GLN A 125 -9.97 4.07 -16.50
N SER A 126 -9.28 3.04 -17.00
CA SER A 126 -7.88 3.14 -17.41
C SER A 126 -7.70 4.04 -18.64
N LYS A 127 -8.65 4.01 -19.58
CA LYS A 127 -8.64 4.80 -20.82
C LYS A 127 -9.02 6.27 -20.60
N ARG A 128 -9.76 6.55 -19.52
CA ARG A 128 -10.27 7.88 -19.17
C ARG A 128 -9.23 8.81 -18.54
N TYR A 129 -8.01 8.32 -18.29
CA TYR A 129 -6.87 9.15 -17.88
C TYR A 129 -5.53 8.55 -18.34
N PRO A 130 -4.73 9.23 -19.19
CA PRO A 130 -3.55 8.64 -19.83
C PRO A 130 -2.51 8.02 -18.87
N LEU A 131 -2.23 8.66 -17.72
CA LEU A 131 -1.28 8.11 -16.75
C LEU A 131 -1.80 6.80 -16.11
N THR A 132 -3.11 6.72 -15.88
CA THR A 132 -3.76 5.52 -15.36
C THR A 132 -3.67 4.38 -16.35
N ASN A 133 -3.80 4.66 -17.66
CA ASN A 133 -3.60 3.65 -18.70
C ASN A 133 -2.22 3.02 -18.61
N GLY A 134 -1.16 3.83 -18.48
CA GLY A 134 0.22 3.34 -18.36
C GLY A 134 0.44 2.50 -17.10
N LEU A 135 -0.10 2.93 -15.95
CA LEU A 135 0.00 2.18 -14.69
C LEU A 135 -0.80 0.87 -14.74
N GLY A 136 -2.00 0.90 -15.33
CA GLY A 136 -2.87 -0.26 -15.50
C GLY A 136 -2.27 -1.31 -16.44
N PHE A 137 -1.66 -0.87 -17.54
CA PHE A 137 -0.93 -1.75 -18.46
C PHE A 137 0.16 -2.54 -17.75
N ALA A 138 1.02 -1.87 -16.97
CA ALA A 138 2.09 -2.54 -16.23
C ALA A 138 1.55 -3.51 -15.17
N MET A 139 0.49 -3.13 -14.45
CA MET A 139 -0.12 -3.98 -13.43
C MET A 139 -0.83 -5.21 -14.02
N GLY A 140 -1.46 -5.09 -15.18
CA GLY A 140 -2.15 -6.20 -15.86
C GLY A 140 -1.22 -7.39 -16.13
N ALA A 141 0.05 -7.13 -16.44
CA ALA A 141 1.04 -8.16 -16.75
C ALA A 141 1.32 -9.14 -15.59
N ILE A 142 1.05 -8.74 -14.34
CA ILE A 142 1.32 -9.54 -13.13
C ILE A 142 0.06 -9.94 -12.37
N SER A 143 -1.11 -9.89 -13.01
CA SER A 143 -2.42 -10.13 -12.36
C SER A 143 -3.02 -11.52 -12.64
N ALA A 144 -2.47 -12.28 -13.60
CA ALA A 144 -2.96 -13.63 -13.89
C ALA A 144 -2.55 -14.65 -12.81
N ASP A 145 -3.32 -15.74 -12.72
CA ASP A 145 -3.15 -16.82 -11.73
C ASP A 145 -1.71 -17.36 -11.64
N MET A 146 -1.02 -17.50 -12.77
CA MET A 146 0.38 -17.96 -12.84
C MET A 146 1.38 -17.08 -12.09
N TRP A 147 1.04 -15.81 -11.83
CA TRP A 147 1.91 -14.88 -11.11
C TRP A 147 1.64 -14.87 -9.61
N VAL A 148 0.38 -15.09 -9.23
CA VAL A 148 -0.04 -14.96 -7.83
C VAL A 148 0.00 -16.30 -7.09
N MET A 149 -0.20 -17.41 -7.78
CA MET A 149 -0.11 -18.77 -7.25
C MET A 149 1.09 -19.53 -7.79
N GLY A 150 1.39 -20.69 -7.20
CA GLY A 150 2.39 -21.63 -7.70
C GLY A 150 2.72 -22.70 -6.67
N SER A 151 3.42 -23.75 -7.11
CA SER A 151 3.89 -24.80 -6.20
C SER A 151 5.15 -24.37 -5.46
N PRO A 152 5.32 -24.74 -4.18
CA PRO A 152 6.57 -24.54 -3.47
C PRO A 152 7.69 -25.41 -4.06
N ASN A 153 8.94 -25.00 -3.84
CA ASN A 153 10.11 -25.81 -4.11
C ASN A 153 10.00 -27.13 -3.30
N PRO A 154 10.09 -28.31 -3.94
CA PRO A 154 10.03 -29.59 -3.23
C PRO A 154 11.16 -29.75 -2.19
N GLU A 155 12.30 -29.09 -2.42
CA GLU A 155 13.42 -29.07 -1.48
C GLU A 155 13.36 -27.80 -0.62
N LYS A 156 13.00 -27.95 0.65
CA LYS A 156 12.99 -26.84 1.60
C LYS A 156 14.40 -26.33 1.86
N LEU A 157 14.61 -25.04 1.65
CA LEU A 157 15.85 -24.38 2.02
C LEU A 157 15.91 -24.16 3.54
N PRO A 158 17.10 -24.20 4.15
CA PRO A 158 17.24 -23.88 5.56
C PRO A 158 16.80 -22.44 5.83
N ILE A 159 15.98 -22.26 6.85
CA ILE A 159 15.50 -20.95 7.33
C ILE A 159 15.83 -20.81 8.83
N PRO A 160 15.97 -19.58 9.36
CA PRO A 160 16.14 -19.37 10.79
C PRO A 160 14.83 -19.66 11.56
N ASP A 161 14.85 -19.49 12.88
CA ASP A 161 13.64 -19.62 13.70
C ASP A 161 12.57 -18.57 13.34
N PRO A 162 11.29 -18.77 13.73
CA PRO A 162 10.20 -17.87 13.33
C PRO A 162 10.36 -16.40 13.73
N GLU A 163 11.03 -16.08 14.86
CA GLU A 163 11.24 -14.70 15.30
C GLU A 163 12.17 -13.98 14.30
N GLN A 164 13.29 -14.64 13.98
CA GLN A 164 14.24 -14.16 13.00
C GLN A 164 13.70 -14.14 11.58
N MET A 165 12.89 -15.14 11.21
CA MET A 165 12.27 -15.21 9.88
C MET A 165 11.27 -14.07 9.69
N SER A 166 10.54 -13.70 10.75
CA SER A 166 9.59 -12.57 10.71
C SER A 166 10.28 -11.23 10.48
N GLN A 167 11.41 -11.00 11.16
CA GLN A 167 12.25 -9.82 10.95
C GLN A 167 12.81 -9.78 9.52
N HIS A 168 13.30 -10.92 9.03
CA HIS A 168 13.79 -11.04 7.65
C HIS A 168 12.69 -10.75 6.62
N ILE A 169 11.49 -11.30 6.79
CA ILE A 169 10.36 -11.03 5.88
C ILE A 169 9.97 -9.55 5.88
N LYS A 170 9.97 -8.89 7.06
CA LYS A 170 9.77 -7.44 7.15
C LYS A 170 10.86 -6.67 6.42
N ASP A 171 12.13 -7.05 6.60
CA ASP A 171 13.25 -6.45 5.88
C ASP A 171 13.16 -6.64 4.36
N VAL A 172 12.73 -7.82 3.88
CA VAL A 172 12.47 -8.07 2.45
C VAL A 172 11.38 -7.13 1.94
N ALA A 173 10.28 -6.97 2.67
CA ALA A 173 9.20 -6.06 2.29
C ALA A 173 9.68 -4.59 2.19
N TYR A 174 10.44 -4.12 3.19
CA TYR A 174 11.03 -2.77 3.16
C TYR A 174 12.07 -2.60 2.06
N TYR A 175 12.90 -3.61 1.80
CA TYR A 175 13.83 -3.62 0.66
C TYR A 175 13.09 -3.49 -0.68
N LEU A 176 11.91 -4.13 -0.80
CA LEU A 176 11.01 -4.02 -1.94
C LEU A 176 10.15 -2.73 -1.93
N ARG A 177 10.47 -1.76 -1.05
CA ARG A 177 9.86 -0.42 -0.95
C ARG A 177 8.45 -0.39 -0.38
N ALA A 178 8.08 -1.34 0.48
CA ALA A 178 6.91 -1.16 1.35
C ALA A 178 7.15 0.05 2.29
N ASP A 179 6.10 0.82 2.55
CA ASP A 179 6.12 1.93 3.52
C ASP A 179 5.74 1.47 4.93
N GLU A 180 5.00 0.36 5.05
CA GLU A 180 4.61 -0.27 6.31
C GLU A 180 4.36 -1.76 6.11
N VAL A 181 4.64 -2.59 7.12
CA VAL A 181 4.58 -4.06 7.03
C VAL A 181 4.10 -4.64 8.35
N GLY A 182 3.17 -5.58 8.29
CA GLY A 182 2.66 -6.33 9.44
C GLY A 182 2.47 -7.80 9.10
N ILE A 183 2.66 -8.67 10.08
CA ILE A 183 2.45 -10.11 9.97
C ILE A 183 1.29 -10.48 10.90
N GLY A 184 0.26 -11.15 10.40
CA GLY A 184 -0.92 -11.52 11.18
C GLY A 184 -1.19 -13.02 11.14
N LYS A 185 -1.97 -13.49 12.13
CA LYS A 185 -2.68 -14.77 11.99
C LYS A 185 -3.80 -14.55 10.99
N MET A 186 -3.87 -15.37 9.95
CA MET A 186 -4.88 -15.21 8.91
C MET A 186 -6.27 -15.54 9.47
N PRO A 187 -7.23 -14.60 9.51
CA PRO A 187 -8.58 -14.89 9.99
C PRO A 187 -9.31 -15.78 8.97
N PRO A 188 -9.79 -17.00 9.33
CA PRO A 188 -10.39 -17.91 8.36
C PRO A 188 -11.65 -17.37 7.69
N TYR A 189 -12.39 -16.47 8.35
CA TYR A 189 -13.59 -15.83 7.78
C TYR A 189 -13.26 -14.71 6.78
N ALA A 190 -11.99 -14.29 6.67
CA ALA A 190 -11.57 -13.26 5.73
C ALA A 190 -11.39 -13.80 4.30
N TYR A 191 -11.16 -15.11 4.13
CA TYR A 191 -11.24 -15.74 2.81
C TYR A 191 -12.66 -15.65 2.25
N TYR A 192 -12.78 -15.39 0.95
CA TYR A 192 -14.07 -15.44 0.28
C TYR A 192 -14.59 -16.87 0.22
N ALA A 193 -15.91 -17.04 0.33
CA ALA A 193 -16.59 -18.28 -0.01
C ALA A 193 -16.71 -18.45 -1.52
N PHE A 194 -16.93 -17.34 -2.24
CA PHE A 194 -17.03 -17.30 -3.69
C PHE A 194 -16.14 -16.20 -4.26
N LYS A 195 -15.36 -16.56 -5.28
CA LYS A 195 -14.68 -15.61 -6.17
C LYS A 195 -15.57 -15.33 -7.38
N GLN A 196 -15.13 -14.50 -8.30
CA GLN A 196 -15.74 -14.39 -9.62
C GLN A 196 -14.77 -14.84 -10.72
N ASP A 197 -15.33 -15.37 -11.81
CA ASP A 197 -14.58 -15.67 -13.04
C ASP A 197 -15.23 -14.91 -14.21
N PRO A 198 -14.47 -14.13 -15.00
CA PRO A 198 -13.06 -13.74 -14.80
C PRO A 198 -12.83 -12.82 -13.59
N PRO A 199 -11.61 -12.76 -13.00
CA PRO A 199 -11.31 -11.87 -11.88
C PRO A 199 -11.66 -10.41 -12.16
N GLN A 200 -12.10 -9.66 -11.15
CA GLN A 200 -12.56 -8.26 -11.30
C GLN A 200 -11.55 -7.37 -12.05
N GLY A 201 -10.26 -7.58 -11.79
CA GLY A 201 -9.15 -6.82 -12.35
C GLY A 201 -8.91 -7.07 -13.84
N ALA A 202 -9.35 -8.21 -14.37
CA ALA A 202 -9.16 -8.59 -15.77
C ALA A 202 -9.89 -7.64 -16.74
N PHE A 203 -11.04 -7.12 -16.32
CA PHE A 203 -11.87 -6.19 -17.09
C PHE A 203 -11.19 -4.83 -17.33
N PRO A 204 -10.83 -4.03 -16.30
CA PRO A 204 -10.18 -2.74 -16.51
C PRO A 204 -8.73 -2.86 -17.03
N ALA A 205 -8.13 -4.04 -16.97
CA ALA A 205 -6.84 -4.35 -17.60
C ALA A 205 -6.97 -4.72 -19.09
N GLY A 206 -8.18 -4.90 -19.61
CA GLY A 206 -8.41 -5.30 -21.01
C GLY A 206 -7.98 -6.73 -21.33
N MET A 207 -7.89 -7.60 -20.32
CA MET A 207 -7.51 -9.00 -20.49
C MET A 207 -8.66 -9.86 -21.03
N VAL A 208 -9.90 -9.41 -20.83
CA VAL A 208 -11.13 -10.06 -21.30
C VAL A 208 -12.03 -9.05 -22.02
N PRO A 209 -12.87 -9.48 -22.99
CA PRO A 209 -13.88 -8.63 -23.61
C PRO A 209 -14.85 -7.99 -22.59
N PRO A 210 -15.33 -6.75 -22.82
CA PRO A 210 -16.23 -6.07 -21.88
C PRO A 210 -17.58 -6.75 -21.61
N ASP A 211 -18.03 -7.58 -22.54
CA ASP A 211 -19.28 -8.36 -22.51
C ASP A 211 -19.08 -9.78 -21.96
N THR A 212 -17.86 -10.14 -21.53
CA THR A 212 -17.58 -11.44 -20.92
C THR A 212 -18.51 -11.66 -19.71
N PRO A 213 -19.30 -12.75 -19.70
CA PRO A 213 -20.14 -13.08 -18.56
C PRO A 213 -19.33 -13.24 -17.27
N ILE A 214 -19.90 -12.77 -16.17
CA ILE A 214 -19.30 -12.90 -14.84
C ILE A 214 -20.12 -13.91 -14.07
N HIS A 215 -19.46 -14.94 -13.53
CA HIS A 215 -20.12 -15.96 -12.72
C HIS A 215 -19.41 -16.12 -11.37
N PRO A 216 -20.15 -16.36 -10.27
CA PRO A 216 -19.53 -16.72 -9.01
C PRO A 216 -18.98 -18.15 -9.09
N ILE A 217 -17.76 -18.34 -8.59
CA ILE A 217 -17.14 -19.67 -8.46
C ILE A 217 -16.78 -19.92 -7.00
N PRO A 218 -16.95 -21.15 -6.47
CA PRO A 218 -16.47 -21.49 -5.14
C PRO A 218 -14.97 -21.19 -4.98
N ASN A 219 -14.56 -20.69 -3.82
CA ASN A 219 -13.16 -20.55 -3.51
C ASN A 219 -12.60 -21.89 -2.98
N GLU A 220 -11.85 -22.59 -3.82
CA GLU A 220 -11.25 -23.89 -3.50
C GLU A 220 -9.75 -23.78 -3.16
N GLU A 221 -9.22 -22.55 -3.07
CA GLU A 221 -7.81 -22.33 -2.73
C GLU A 221 -7.53 -22.70 -1.26
N PRO A 222 -6.35 -23.29 -0.96
CA PRO A 222 -6.03 -23.73 0.39
C PRO A 222 -5.89 -22.55 1.35
N GLU A 223 -6.45 -22.72 2.54
CA GLU A 223 -6.30 -21.74 3.62
C GLU A 223 -4.89 -21.83 4.21
N LEU A 224 -4.24 -20.67 4.33
CA LEU A 224 -2.88 -20.54 4.85
C LEU A 224 -2.91 -19.77 6.18
N PRO A 225 -2.12 -20.19 7.18
CA PRO A 225 -2.29 -19.73 8.56
C PRO A 225 -1.77 -18.31 8.83
N TYR A 226 -0.85 -17.80 8.02
CA TYR A 226 -0.24 -16.50 8.20
C TYR A 226 -0.52 -15.57 7.03
N ALA A 227 -0.60 -14.28 7.33
CA ALA A 227 -0.71 -13.23 6.34
C ALA A 227 0.41 -12.19 6.55
N ILE A 228 1.17 -11.93 5.50
CA ILE A 228 2.14 -10.83 5.44
C ILE A 228 1.45 -9.70 4.70
N THR A 229 1.18 -8.61 5.41
CA THR A 229 0.54 -7.42 4.87
C THR A 229 1.56 -6.31 4.69
N PHE A 230 1.44 -5.56 3.61
CA PHE A 230 2.30 -4.40 3.37
C PHE A 230 1.52 -3.29 2.68
N ALA A 231 1.88 -2.06 3.00
CA ALA A 231 1.25 -0.86 2.47
C ALA A 231 2.26 -0.02 1.67
N VAL A 232 1.77 0.61 0.62
CA VAL A 232 2.48 1.69 -0.09
C VAL A 232 1.61 2.93 -0.09
N GLU A 233 2.16 4.04 0.38
CA GLU A 233 1.47 5.31 0.48
C GLU A 233 1.12 5.85 -0.91
N GLN A 234 -0.07 6.43 -1.01
CA GLN A 234 -0.41 7.33 -2.10
C GLN A 234 0.31 8.66 -1.86
N HIS A 235 0.68 9.37 -2.93
CA HIS A 235 1.53 10.56 -2.85
C HIS A 235 0.78 11.73 -2.18
N LEU A 236 1.28 12.16 -1.01
CA LEU A 236 0.65 13.14 -0.14
C LEU A 236 0.43 14.49 -0.85
N GLU A 237 1.48 15.07 -1.41
CA GLU A 237 1.45 16.39 -2.03
C GLU A 237 0.46 16.44 -3.21
N THR A 238 0.39 15.36 -3.99
CA THR A 238 -0.61 15.26 -5.06
C THR A 238 -2.03 15.24 -4.49
N TYR A 239 -2.26 14.54 -3.37
CA TYR A 239 -3.55 14.54 -2.68
C TYR A 239 -3.92 15.91 -2.07
N LEU A 240 -2.93 16.69 -1.64
CA LEU A 240 -3.16 18.05 -1.13
C LEU A 240 -3.71 18.96 -2.23
N ALA A 241 -3.23 18.84 -3.46
CA ALA A 241 -3.77 19.60 -4.60
C ALA A 241 -5.02 18.99 -5.26
N SER A 242 -5.25 17.68 -5.12
CA SER A 242 -6.37 16.99 -5.78
C SER A 242 -7.69 17.29 -5.08
N THR A 243 -8.83 17.29 -5.77
CA THR A 243 -10.15 17.31 -5.10
C THR A 243 -10.45 16.00 -4.37
N GLY A 244 -9.66 14.96 -4.63
CA GLY A 244 -9.90 13.59 -4.20
C GLY A 244 -10.87 12.84 -5.12
N TYR A 245 -11.43 13.45 -6.16
CA TYR A 245 -12.26 12.78 -7.16
C TYR A 245 -12.09 13.39 -8.57
N ASP A 246 -11.00 14.12 -8.79
CA ASP A 246 -10.56 14.60 -10.10
C ASP A 246 -9.83 13.50 -10.89
N GLY A 247 -9.29 13.84 -12.07
CA GLY A 247 -8.66 12.86 -12.97
C GLY A 247 -7.49 12.10 -12.34
N ILE A 248 -6.71 12.73 -11.45
CA ILE A 248 -5.53 12.11 -10.83
C ILE A 248 -5.89 11.10 -9.72
N SER A 249 -7.14 11.10 -9.22
CA SER A 249 -7.57 10.24 -8.11
C SER A 249 -7.35 8.75 -8.38
N VAL A 250 -7.69 8.28 -9.58
CA VAL A 250 -7.47 6.87 -9.96
C VAL A 250 -5.97 6.55 -10.11
N SER A 251 -5.17 7.49 -10.64
CA SER A 251 -3.72 7.32 -10.82
C SER A 251 -2.99 7.23 -9.49
N GLN A 252 -3.43 7.95 -8.45
CA GLN A 252 -2.95 7.78 -7.08
C GLN A 252 -3.14 6.33 -6.61
N SER A 253 -4.33 5.78 -6.82
CA SER A 253 -4.63 4.39 -6.46
C SER A 253 -3.80 3.39 -7.28
N PHE A 254 -3.74 3.55 -8.60
CA PHE A 254 -3.03 2.63 -9.51
C PHE A 254 -1.51 2.65 -9.29
N ARG A 255 -0.92 3.79 -8.94
CA ARG A 255 0.50 3.87 -8.55
C ARG A 255 0.80 2.93 -7.39
N SER A 256 0.01 3.03 -6.32
CA SER A 256 0.24 2.21 -5.13
C SER A 256 -0.20 0.76 -5.34
N TYR A 257 -1.26 0.49 -6.11
CA TYR A 257 -1.65 -0.87 -6.49
C TYR A 257 -0.57 -1.59 -7.29
N HIS A 258 0.04 -0.91 -8.27
CA HIS A 258 1.17 -1.45 -9.01
C HIS A 258 2.35 -1.76 -8.07
N ALA A 259 2.69 -0.84 -7.16
CA ALA A 259 3.79 -1.05 -6.22
C ALA A 259 3.55 -2.29 -5.32
N VAL A 260 2.38 -2.39 -4.68
CA VAL A 260 2.07 -3.55 -3.82
C VAL A 260 1.91 -4.85 -4.60
N ALA A 261 1.43 -4.82 -5.85
CA ALA A 261 1.37 -6.02 -6.69
C ALA A 261 2.77 -6.61 -6.95
N ASN A 262 3.75 -5.75 -7.26
CA ASN A 262 5.14 -6.18 -7.43
C ASN A 262 5.71 -6.79 -6.14
N ILE A 263 5.48 -6.15 -4.99
CA ILE A 263 5.92 -6.68 -3.68
C ILE A 263 5.29 -8.05 -3.43
N ALA A 264 3.97 -8.18 -3.63
CA ALA A 264 3.22 -9.40 -3.37
C ALA A 264 3.72 -10.58 -4.22
N VAL A 265 3.86 -10.38 -5.53
CA VAL A 265 4.29 -11.44 -6.46
C VAL A 265 5.73 -11.86 -6.18
N ILE A 266 6.65 -10.90 -5.99
CA ILE A 266 8.06 -11.21 -5.68
C ILE A 266 8.17 -11.97 -4.36
N MET A 267 7.44 -11.53 -3.32
CA MET A 267 7.51 -12.13 -2.00
C MET A 267 6.88 -13.53 -1.95
N ALA A 268 5.71 -13.71 -2.58
CA ALA A 268 5.09 -15.03 -2.69
C ALA A 268 6.01 -16.00 -3.46
N GLN A 269 6.61 -15.56 -4.57
CA GLN A 269 7.57 -16.38 -5.30
C GLN A 269 8.83 -16.69 -4.48
N TYR A 270 9.36 -15.73 -3.74
CA TYR A 270 10.50 -15.93 -2.84
C TYR A 270 10.19 -17.01 -1.79
N ILE A 271 9.03 -16.94 -1.13
CA ILE A 271 8.61 -17.91 -0.12
C ILE A 271 8.42 -19.31 -0.74
N ARG A 272 7.82 -19.38 -1.94
CA ARG A 272 7.74 -20.64 -2.70
C ARG A 272 9.12 -21.20 -3.02
N SER A 273 10.09 -20.37 -3.38
CA SER A 273 11.48 -20.79 -3.61
C SER A 273 12.17 -21.33 -2.35
N LEU A 274 11.77 -20.89 -1.15
CA LEU A 274 12.20 -21.46 0.13
C LEU A 274 11.54 -22.83 0.44
N GLY A 275 10.52 -23.22 -0.32
CA GLY A 275 9.79 -24.48 -0.15
C GLY A 275 8.53 -24.39 0.72
N TYR A 276 7.94 -23.19 0.86
CA TYR A 276 6.70 -22.96 1.61
C TYR A 276 5.58 -22.48 0.68
N ASN A 277 4.34 -22.85 1.00
CA ASN A 277 3.19 -22.41 0.23
C ASN A 277 3.01 -20.90 0.41
N ALA A 278 2.78 -20.19 -0.69
CA ALA A 278 2.47 -18.77 -0.63
C ALA A 278 1.63 -18.31 -1.83
N ARG A 279 0.63 -17.47 -1.55
CA ARG A 279 -0.24 -16.82 -2.53
C ARG A 279 -0.13 -15.30 -2.41
N ALA A 280 0.03 -14.62 -3.53
CA ALA A 280 -0.04 -13.18 -3.60
C ALA A 280 -1.50 -12.71 -3.73
N HIS A 281 -1.81 -11.60 -3.08
CA HIS A 281 -3.13 -10.98 -3.07
C HIS A 281 -2.92 -9.48 -3.36
N HIS A 282 -3.40 -9.01 -4.50
CA HIS A 282 -3.36 -7.59 -4.88
C HIS A 282 -4.56 -7.21 -5.77
N PHE A 283 -4.72 -5.94 -6.12
CA PHE A 283 -5.91 -5.43 -6.85
C PHE A 283 -6.30 -6.22 -8.10
N GLY A 284 -5.32 -6.80 -8.80
CA GLY A 284 -5.57 -7.59 -9.99
C GLY A 284 -6.20 -8.96 -9.70
N ASN A 285 -5.90 -9.54 -8.53
CA ASN A 285 -6.33 -10.89 -8.14
C ASN A 285 -6.31 -11.03 -6.61
N TYR A 286 -7.50 -11.14 -6.03
CA TYR A 286 -7.76 -11.34 -4.60
C TYR A 286 -8.71 -12.52 -4.43
N ASP A 287 -8.60 -13.22 -3.30
CA ASP A 287 -9.52 -14.28 -2.84
C ASP A 287 -9.97 -14.04 -1.38
N LEU A 288 -9.67 -12.85 -0.83
CA LEU A 288 -9.90 -12.50 0.55
C LEU A 288 -10.37 -11.04 0.70
N ALA A 289 -11.10 -10.79 1.79
CA ALA A 289 -11.40 -9.47 2.28
C ALA A 289 -10.19 -8.92 3.05
N VAL A 290 -9.58 -7.86 2.53
CA VAL A 290 -8.35 -7.28 3.08
C VAL A 290 -8.49 -6.63 4.47
N PRO A 291 -9.60 -5.92 4.83
CA PRO A 291 -9.67 -5.18 6.10
C PRO A 291 -9.44 -6.03 7.37
N PRO A 292 -10.08 -7.22 7.55
CA PRO A 292 -9.81 -8.06 8.71
C PRO A 292 -8.35 -8.53 8.79
N VAL A 293 -7.72 -8.77 7.65
CA VAL A 293 -6.32 -9.21 7.58
C VAL A 293 -5.37 -8.11 8.02
N LEU A 294 -5.61 -6.86 7.61
CA LEU A 294 -4.83 -5.71 8.08
C LEU A 294 -4.94 -5.53 9.60
N ILE A 295 -6.14 -5.67 10.16
CA ILE A 295 -6.36 -5.55 11.61
C ILE A 295 -5.61 -6.66 12.36
N ALA A 296 -5.71 -7.91 11.87
CA ALA A 296 -5.02 -9.06 12.45
C ALA A 296 -3.48 -8.95 12.40
N SER A 297 -2.97 -8.19 11.43
CA SER A 297 -1.53 -7.90 11.27
C SER A 297 -1.07 -6.61 11.98
N GLY A 298 -1.93 -5.96 12.79
CA GLY A 298 -1.56 -4.73 13.50
C GLY A 298 -1.41 -3.49 12.61
N MET A 299 -1.94 -3.52 11.38
CA MET A 299 -1.80 -2.43 10.40
C MET A 299 -2.81 -1.28 10.58
N GLY A 300 -3.65 -1.33 11.61
CA GLY A 300 -4.62 -0.28 11.89
C GLY A 300 -5.90 -0.77 12.55
N GLU A 301 -6.85 0.15 12.66
CA GLU A 301 -8.20 -0.09 13.16
C GLU A 301 -9.26 0.10 12.07
N LEU A 302 -10.40 -0.58 12.22
CA LEU A 302 -11.55 -0.40 11.34
C LEU A 302 -12.14 1.00 11.54
N SER A 303 -12.53 1.65 10.46
CA SER A 303 -12.95 3.05 10.50
C SER A 303 -14.44 3.28 10.24
N ARG A 304 -14.86 4.55 10.32
CA ARG A 304 -16.20 5.01 9.90
C ARG A 304 -16.59 4.61 8.47
N THR A 305 -15.65 4.43 7.55
CA THR A 305 -16.02 4.00 6.19
C THR A 305 -16.50 2.54 6.16
N GLY A 306 -16.20 1.75 7.19
CA GLY A 306 -16.58 0.35 7.32
C GLY A 306 -15.75 -0.62 6.48
N ASP A 307 -15.26 -0.19 5.31
CA ASP A 307 -14.52 -1.04 4.38
C ASP A 307 -13.03 -0.69 4.31
N CYS A 308 -12.56 0.21 5.17
CA CYS A 308 -11.15 0.62 5.19
C CYS A 308 -10.60 0.65 6.61
N VAL A 309 -9.32 0.27 6.71
CA VAL A 309 -8.50 0.30 7.92
C VAL A 309 -7.63 1.56 7.89
N VAL A 310 -7.49 2.22 9.03
CA VAL A 310 -6.62 3.40 9.18
C VAL A 310 -5.37 2.99 9.94
N HIS A 311 -4.21 3.23 9.34
CA HIS A 311 -2.94 3.14 10.04
C HIS A 311 -2.67 4.46 10.80
N PRO A 312 -2.18 4.43 12.06
CA PRO A 312 -1.99 5.64 12.87
C PRO A 312 -1.04 6.69 12.28
N ARG A 313 -0.11 6.29 11.40
CA ARG A 313 0.83 7.22 10.72
C ARG A 313 0.35 7.72 9.36
N ILE A 314 -0.10 6.79 8.52
CA ILE A 314 -0.35 7.03 7.08
C ILE A 314 -1.85 7.12 6.76
N GLY A 315 -2.68 6.94 7.78
CA GLY A 315 -4.13 6.92 7.70
C GLY A 315 -4.66 5.87 6.71
N PHE A 316 -5.62 6.29 5.88
CA PHE A 316 -6.12 5.56 4.71
C PHE A 316 -5.34 5.84 3.42
N ARG A 317 -4.32 6.69 3.43
CA ARG A 317 -3.60 7.14 2.23
C ARG A 317 -2.60 6.08 1.75
N SER A 318 -3.04 4.84 1.64
CA SER A 318 -2.24 3.74 1.13
C SER A 318 -3.08 2.78 0.32
N LYS A 319 -2.40 1.99 -0.51
CA LYS A 319 -2.91 0.71 -0.98
C LYS A 319 -2.07 -0.39 -0.37
N VAL A 320 -2.66 -1.56 -0.27
CA VAL A 320 -2.07 -2.69 0.43
C VAL A 320 -2.05 -3.91 -0.47
N GLY A 321 -1.10 -4.79 -0.22
CA GLY A 321 -1.10 -6.16 -0.72
C GLY A 321 -0.96 -7.12 0.46
N VAL A 322 -1.28 -8.38 0.20
CA VAL A 322 -1.15 -9.46 1.17
C VAL A 322 -0.41 -10.62 0.52
N VAL A 323 0.39 -11.35 1.29
CA VAL A 323 0.86 -12.69 0.96
C VAL A 323 0.37 -13.62 2.04
N THR A 324 -0.46 -14.61 1.71
CA THR A 324 -0.80 -15.67 2.66
C THR A 324 0.20 -16.82 2.53
N THR A 325 0.59 -17.45 3.64
CA THR A 325 1.66 -18.46 3.66
C THR A 325 1.59 -19.42 4.84
N ASP A 326 2.18 -20.61 4.67
CA ASP A 326 2.48 -21.56 5.76
C ASP A 326 3.94 -21.46 6.28
N LEU A 327 4.72 -20.47 5.80
CA LEU A 327 6.02 -20.14 6.35
C LEU A 327 5.90 -19.85 7.86
N PRO A 328 6.66 -20.51 8.74
CA PRO A 328 6.61 -20.25 10.18
C PRO A 328 7.03 -18.82 10.53
N LEU A 329 6.09 -18.03 11.05
CA LEU A 329 6.28 -16.63 11.41
C LEU A 329 5.68 -16.34 12.80
N VAL A 330 6.14 -15.25 13.42
CA VAL A 330 5.61 -14.68 14.66
C VAL A 330 4.66 -13.54 14.27
N PRO A 331 3.35 -13.69 14.53
CA PRO A 331 2.38 -12.64 14.25
C PRO A 331 2.54 -11.44 15.17
N ASP A 332 2.31 -10.27 14.59
CA ASP A 332 2.08 -9.02 15.28
C ASP A 332 0.70 -9.02 15.96
N LYS A 333 0.52 -8.09 16.88
CA LYS A 333 -0.74 -7.91 17.59
C LYS A 333 -1.59 -6.83 16.91
N PRO A 334 -2.92 -7.00 16.87
CA PRO A 334 -3.82 -5.89 16.56
C PRO A 334 -3.54 -4.68 17.44
N ILE A 335 -3.89 -3.50 16.97
CA ILE A 335 -3.62 -2.23 17.66
C ILE A 335 -4.90 -1.48 18.02
N ASP A 336 -4.80 -0.66 19.05
CA ASP A 336 -5.80 0.31 19.49
C ASP A 336 -5.09 1.66 19.67
N PHE A 337 -5.44 2.62 18.82
CA PHE A 337 -4.96 4.00 18.87
C PHE A 337 -6.10 5.00 19.05
N GLY A 338 -7.26 4.54 19.54
CA GLY A 338 -8.43 5.38 19.79
C GLY A 338 -9.19 5.78 18.54
N LEU A 339 -9.06 5.05 17.43
CA LEU A 339 -9.74 5.41 16.18
C LEU A 339 -11.26 5.34 16.31
N GLN A 340 -11.79 4.39 17.08
CA GLN A 340 -13.24 4.25 17.27
C GLN A 340 -13.83 5.53 17.86
N ASP A 341 -13.26 6.00 18.96
CA ASP A 341 -13.67 7.23 19.66
C ASP A 341 -13.51 8.46 18.75
N PHE A 342 -12.40 8.52 18.01
CA PHE A 342 -12.18 9.58 17.04
C PHE A 342 -13.26 9.59 15.95
N CYS A 343 -13.57 8.42 15.40
CA CYS A 343 -14.53 8.26 14.32
C CYS A 343 -15.95 8.61 14.75
N ARG A 344 -16.37 8.30 16.00
CA ARG A 344 -17.69 8.70 16.55
C ARG A 344 -17.92 10.21 16.40
N ILE A 345 -16.91 11.00 16.73
CA ILE A 345 -16.99 12.47 16.73
C ILE A 345 -16.68 13.11 15.38
N CYS A 346 -15.67 12.61 14.66
CA CYS A 346 -15.08 13.33 13.52
C CYS A 346 -16.06 13.54 12.36
N LYS A 347 -16.65 12.46 11.83
CA LYS A 347 -17.61 12.45 10.70
C LYS A 347 -17.19 13.16 9.40
N LYS A 348 -16.01 13.77 9.32
CA LYS A 348 -15.55 14.59 8.19
C LYS A 348 -15.57 13.84 6.85
N CYS A 349 -15.24 12.55 6.84
CA CYS A 349 -15.33 11.72 5.65
C CYS A 349 -16.76 11.52 5.15
N ALA A 350 -17.75 11.43 6.04
CA ALA A 350 -19.15 11.31 5.70
C ALA A 350 -19.74 12.65 5.22
N GLU A 351 -19.44 13.74 5.94
CA GLU A 351 -19.85 15.11 5.60
C GLU A 351 -19.36 15.54 4.20
N ASN A 352 -18.20 15.03 3.77
CA ASN A 352 -17.60 15.35 2.48
C ASN A 352 -17.80 14.27 1.41
N CYS A 353 -18.58 13.22 1.68
CA CYS A 353 -18.79 12.13 0.71
C CYS A 353 -19.69 12.61 -0.44
N PRO A 354 -19.20 12.69 -1.70
CA PRO A 354 -20.01 13.23 -2.80
C PRO A 354 -21.29 12.43 -3.08
N SER A 355 -21.25 11.11 -2.84
CA SER A 355 -22.39 10.21 -3.02
C SER A 355 -23.18 9.95 -1.75
N GLN A 356 -22.83 10.59 -0.64
CA GLN A 356 -23.46 10.40 0.68
C GLN A 356 -23.55 8.92 1.07
N ALA A 357 -22.51 8.15 0.73
CA ALA A 357 -22.45 6.72 0.95
C ALA A 357 -22.01 6.36 2.38
N ILE A 358 -21.23 7.21 3.04
CA ILE A 358 -20.64 6.90 4.35
C ILE A 358 -21.63 7.28 5.46
N SER A 359 -21.85 6.38 6.42
CA SER A 359 -22.77 6.60 7.54
C SER A 359 -22.36 7.80 8.42
N LEU A 360 -23.38 8.56 8.83
CA LEU A 360 -23.31 9.65 9.81
C LEU A 360 -23.67 9.19 11.24
N ASP A 361 -23.93 7.91 11.44
CA ASP A 361 -24.30 7.35 12.75
C ASP A 361 -23.19 7.60 13.77
N ASP A 362 -23.55 7.94 15.01
CA ASP A 362 -22.56 8.13 16.06
C ASP A 362 -21.79 6.83 16.28
N ASP A 363 -22.51 5.73 16.45
CA ASP A 363 -21.96 4.45 16.90
C ASP A 363 -21.92 3.39 15.78
N PRO A 364 -20.96 2.46 15.82
CA PRO A 364 -20.96 1.30 14.94
C PRO A 364 -22.14 0.38 15.26
N VAL A 365 -22.66 -0.29 14.24
CA VAL A 365 -23.77 -1.24 14.35
C VAL A 365 -23.34 -2.63 13.93
N GLU A 366 -24.09 -3.65 14.36
CA GLU A 366 -23.78 -5.03 13.97
C GLU A 366 -23.95 -5.23 12.45
N ARG A 367 -22.91 -5.79 11.82
CA ARG A 367 -22.95 -6.24 10.43
C ARG A 367 -22.08 -7.48 10.29
N ASN A 368 -22.67 -8.56 9.78
CA ASN A 368 -21.97 -9.84 9.56
C ASN A 368 -21.21 -10.33 10.81
N GLY A 369 -21.86 -10.26 11.98
CA GLY A 369 -21.32 -10.79 13.23
C GLY A 369 -20.36 -9.89 14.00
N TYR A 370 -20.07 -8.65 13.58
CA TYR A 370 -19.24 -7.71 14.35
C TYR A 370 -19.69 -6.25 14.23
N LEU A 371 -19.27 -5.42 15.19
CA LEU A 371 -19.57 -3.99 15.22
C LEU A 371 -18.71 -3.21 14.22
N ARG A 372 -19.37 -2.46 13.34
CA ARG A 372 -18.73 -1.55 12.37
C ARG A 372 -19.67 -0.44 11.92
N TRP A 373 -19.12 0.68 11.47
CA TRP A 373 -19.89 1.58 10.60
C TRP A 373 -20.06 0.94 9.23
N ASN A 374 -21.14 1.26 8.55
CA ASN A 374 -21.48 0.68 7.25
C ASN A 374 -21.69 1.79 6.23
N SER A 375 -20.87 1.78 5.18
CA SER A 375 -21.13 2.61 4.00
C SER A 375 -22.08 1.89 3.05
N ASP A 376 -22.92 2.64 2.35
CA ASP A 376 -23.67 2.15 1.20
C ASP A 376 -22.69 1.91 0.04
N MET A 377 -22.21 0.67 -0.07
CA MET A 377 -21.25 0.30 -1.11
C MET A 377 -21.79 0.50 -2.52
N ARG A 378 -23.12 0.40 -2.73
CA ARG A 378 -23.75 0.58 -4.04
C ARG A 378 -23.63 2.03 -4.47
N LYS A 379 -23.95 2.98 -3.59
CA LYS A 379 -23.75 4.42 -3.84
C LYS A 379 -22.27 4.78 -4.06
N CYS A 380 -21.37 4.21 -3.25
CA CYS A 380 -19.94 4.44 -3.40
C CYS A 380 -19.42 3.93 -4.75
N ALA A 381 -19.73 2.69 -5.11
CA ALA A 381 -19.28 2.08 -6.35
C ALA A 381 -19.89 2.75 -7.59
N ALA A 382 -21.19 3.05 -7.56
CA ALA A 382 -21.87 3.77 -8.64
C ALA A 382 -21.24 5.15 -8.89
N PHE A 383 -20.95 5.92 -7.83
CA PHE A 383 -20.26 7.20 -7.98
C PHE A 383 -18.83 7.03 -8.47
N ARG A 384 -18.04 6.11 -7.88
CA ARG A 384 -16.65 5.90 -8.30
C ARG A 384 -16.53 5.50 -9.77
N ALA A 385 -17.37 4.56 -10.20
CA ALA A 385 -17.37 4.07 -11.57
C ALA A 385 -17.95 5.13 -12.53
N GLY A 386 -19.04 5.78 -12.14
CA GLY A 386 -19.79 6.73 -12.94
C GLY A 386 -19.38 8.22 -12.82
N ASN A 387 -18.34 8.54 -12.06
CA ASN A 387 -17.85 9.92 -11.88
C ASN A 387 -17.40 10.49 -13.23
N ASP A 388 -18.00 11.56 -13.73
CA ASP A 388 -17.69 12.23 -15.00
C ASP A 388 -17.11 13.65 -14.82
N GLU A 389 -16.77 14.01 -13.58
CA GLU A 389 -15.96 15.19 -13.21
C GLU A 389 -14.47 14.84 -13.03
N GLY A 390 -14.16 13.55 -13.01
CA GLY A 390 -12.82 12.99 -12.88
C GLY A 390 -12.86 11.48 -13.13
N VAL A 391 -11.97 10.72 -12.50
CA VAL A 391 -11.96 9.25 -12.61
C VAL A 391 -11.77 8.62 -11.23
N ASN A 392 -12.74 7.78 -10.81
CA ASN A 392 -12.86 7.24 -9.45
C ASN A 392 -13.04 8.32 -8.37
N CYS A 393 -12.90 7.94 -7.10
CA CYS A 393 -12.97 8.83 -5.94
C CYS A 393 -12.09 8.28 -4.82
N GLY A 394 -11.59 9.18 -4.01
CA GLY A 394 -10.83 9.04 -2.78
C GLY A 394 -10.99 10.29 -1.90
N ARG A 395 -12.15 10.99 -1.98
CA ARG A 395 -12.43 12.21 -1.20
C ARG A 395 -12.33 11.95 0.30
N CYS A 396 -12.81 10.80 0.77
CA CYS A 396 -12.69 10.38 2.17
C CYS A 396 -11.22 10.25 2.62
N VAL A 397 -10.31 9.84 1.72
CA VAL A 397 -8.87 9.82 1.97
C VAL A 397 -8.36 11.27 2.07
N LYS A 398 -8.69 12.13 1.12
CA LYS A 398 -8.24 13.54 1.14
C LYS A 398 -8.58 14.25 2.46
N VAL A 399 -9.81 14.12 2.93
CA VAL A 399 -10.33 14.92 4.05
C VAL A 399 -10.09 14.31 5.43
N CYS A 400 -9.66 13.05 5.52
CA CYS A 400 -9.46 12.41 6.83
C CYS A 400 -8.31 13.11 7.60
N PRO A 401 -8.50 13.47 8.88
CA PRO A 401 -7.44 14.04 9.72
C PRO A 401 -6.26 13.10 9.96
N TRP A 402 -6.50 11.78 9.99
CA TRP A 402 -5.46 10.75 10.16
C TRP A 402 -4.54 10.56 8.95
N ASN A 403 -4.92 11.09 7.78
CA ASN A 403 -4.02 11.15 6.64
C ASN A 403 -3.08 12.34 6.83
N SER A 404 -2.09 12.19 7.72
CA SER A 404 -1.09 13.18 8.11
C SER A 404 -0.69 14.04 6.91
N LYS A 405 -0.95 15.35 6.98
CA LYS A 405 -0.81 16.28 5.85
C LYS A 405 0.65 16.66 5.57
N GLU A 406 1.51 16.42 6.56
CA GLU A 406 2.96 16.59 6.53
C GLU A 406 3.56 15.86 7.76
N ASP A 407 4.85 15.53 7.71
CA ASP A 407 5.57 15.01 8.87
C ASP A 407 6.20 16.16 9.67
N SER A 408 5.43 16.73 10.59
CA SER A 408 5.88 17.82 11.46
C SER A 408 5.48 17.58 12.91
N TRP A 409 6.21 18.22 13.85
CA TRP A 409 5.98 18.03 15.28
C TRP A 409 4.55 18.38 15.70
N PHE A 410 3.91 19.36 15.05
CA PHE A 410 2.56 19.78 15.40
C PHE A 410 1.49 18.83 14.85
N HIS A 411 1.71 18.19 13.69
CA HIS A 411 0.84 17.11 13.22
C HIS A 411 0.97 15.85 14.07
N ARG A 412 2.19 15.54 14.55
CA ARG A 412 2.40 14.48 15.53
C ARG A 412 1.69 14.79 16.85
N ALA A 413 1.76 16.03 17.35
CA ALA A 413 0.99 16.44 18.51
C ALA A 413 -0.53 16.35 18.27
N GLY A 414 -1.01 16.74 17.09
CA GLY A 414 -2.43 16.62 16.71
C GLY A 414 -2.92 15.17 16.71
N THR A 415 -2.20 14.26 16.05
CA THR A 415 -2.52 12.83 16.03
C THR A 415 -2.39 12.18 17.40
N TRP A 416 -1.44 12.63 18.24
CA TRP A 416 -1.39 12.25 19.65
C TRP A 416 -2.68 12.66 20.38
N ILE A 417 -3.08 13.94 20.32
CA ILE A 417 -4.34 14.43 20.93
C ILE A 417 -5.53 13.60 20.43
N GLY A 418 -5.63 13.38 19.12
CA GLY A 418 -6.72 12.60 18.51
C GLY A 418 -6.80 11.15 19.00
N SER A 419 -5.70 10.57 19.48
CA SER A 419 -5.65 9.21 20.05
C SER A 419 -6.07 9.10 21.52
N GLN A 420 -6.35 10.22 22.20
CA GLN A 420 -6.63 10.24 23.65
C GLN A 420 -8.14 10.11 24.01
N GLY A 421 -9.02 9.89 23.02
CA GLY A 421 -10.46 9.71 23.21
C GLY A 421 -11.34 10.81 22.58
N GLU A 422 -12.64 10.78 22.86
CA GLU A 422 -13.65 11.59 22.15
C GLU A 422 -13.51 13.11 22.31
N SER A 423 -13.29 13.60 23.54
CA SER A 423 -13.16 15.05 23.79
C SER A 423 -11.93 15.66 23.10
N PRO A 424 -10.73 15.06 23.23
CA PRO A 424 -9.56 15.42 22.41
C PRO A 424 -9.78 15.30 20.90
N ALA A 425 -10.51 14.27 20.44
CA ALA A 425 -10.85 14.11 19.02
C ALA A 425 -11.67 15.28 18.46
N LYS A 426 -12.62 15.81 19.25
CA LYS A 426 -13.40 17.01 18.89
C LYS A 426 -12.49 18.22 18.67
N LEU A 427 -11.52 18.43 19.57
CA LEU A 427 -10.55 19.51 19.45
C LEU A 427 -9.71 19.37 18.17
N LEU A 428 -9.19 18.17 17.89
CA LEU A 428 -8.42 17.94 16.67
C LEU A 428 -9.26 18.19 15.41
N LYS A 429 -10.51 17.73 15.35
CA LYS A 429 -11.42 18.03 14.23
C LYS A 429 -11.57 19.54 14.04
N SER A 430 -11.86 20.28 15.10
CA SER A 430 -12.06 21.73 15.02
C SER A 430 -10.80 22.47 14.55
N ILE A 431 -9.62 22.03 15.00
CA ILE A 431 -8.33 22.56 14.53
C ILE A 431 -8.15 22.22 13.04
N ASP A 432 -8.40 20.98 12.63
CA ASP A 432 -8.26 20.53 11.25
C ASP A 432 -9.14 21.34 10.28
N ASP A 433 -10.37 21.65 10.68
CA ASP A 433 -11.28 22.52 9.94
C ASP A 433 -10.84 23.99 9.93
N MET A 434 -10.36 24.51 11.06
CA MET A 434 -9.87 25.90 11.19
C MET A 434 -8.68 26.19 10.28
N PHE A 435 -7.75 25.23 10.15
CA PHE A 435 -6.61 25.35 9.23
C PHE A 435 -6.97 25.07 7.77
N GLY A 436 -8.22 24.73 7.47
CA GLY A 436 -8.69 24.46 6.11
C GLY A 436 -8.18 23.13 5.55
N TYR A 437 -7.73 22.19 6.38
CA TYR A 437 -7.26 20.91 5.86
C TYR A 437 -8.40 20.15 5.18
N GLY A 438 -8.09 19.61 3.99
CA GLY A 438 -9.10 19.02 3.10
C GLY A 438 -9.54 19.94 1.96
N THR A 439 -9.06 21.18 1.89
CA THR A 439 -9.14 22.00 0.66
C THR A 439 -7.96 21.73 -0.28
N GLU A 440 -8.01 22.30 -1.48
CA GLU A 440 -7.04 22.05 -2.56
C GLU A 440 -5.90 23.09 -2.58
N GLU A 441 -4.65 22.62 -2.44
CA GLU A 441 -3.44 23.45 -2.56
C GLU A 441 -2.92 23.51 -4.02
N ILE A 442 -3.79 23.91 -4.95
CA ILE A 442 -3.56 23.80 -6.40
C ILE A 442 -2.26 24.51 -6.83
N LYS A 443 -2.07 25.77 -6.43
CA LYS A 443 -0.91 26.57 -6.85
C LYS A 443 0.44 25.97 -6.44
N LYS A 444 0.46 25.17 -5.37
CA LYS A 444 1.68 24.61 -4.78
C LYS A 444 2.00 23.22 -5.31
N TYR A 445 0.99 22.35 -5.42
CA TYR A 445 1.22 20.93 -5.68
C TYR A 445 0.55 20.37 -6.94
N LYS A 446 -0.30 21.12 -7.65
CA LYS A 446 -0.91 20.62 -8.89
C LYS A 446 0.12 20.58 -10.01
N TRP A 447 0.56 19.38 -10.36
CA TRP A 447 1.55 19.13 -11.42
C TRP A 447 0.99 18.38 -12.63
N TRP A 448 -0.15 17.71 -12.46
CA TRP A 448 -0.70 16.83 -13.49
C TRP A 448 -1.56 17.59 -14.50
N LEU A 449 -1.68 17.01 -15.68
CA LEU A 449 -2.52 17.50 -16.77
C LEU A 449 -3.95 16.95 -16.61
N GLU A 450 -4.92 17.71 -17.12
CA GLU A 450 -6.34 17.36 -17.09
C GLU A 450 -6.88 17.33 -18.52
N TRP A 451 -7.77 16.38 -18.79
CA TRP A 451 -8.50 16.24 -20.06
C TRP A 451 -9.97 15.95 -19.73
N PRO A 452 -10.75 16.96 -19.31
CA PRO A 452 -12.13 16.77 -18.87
C PRO A 452 -13.03 16.05 -19.89
N GLU A 453 -12.73 16.18 -21.17
CA GLU A 453 -13.36 15.47 -22.28
C GLU A 453 -13.19 13.94 -22.17
N LEU A 454 -12.04 13.46 -21.70
CA LEU A 454 -11.78 12.03 -21.49
C LEU A 454 -12.49 11.47 -20.24
N TYR A 455 -13.02 12.34 -19.38
CA TYR A 455 -13.76 11.89 -18.19
C TYR A 455 -15.19 11.50 -18.55
N LYS A 456 -15.68 11.86 -19.73
CA LYS A 456 -17.02 11.47 -20.14
C LYS A 456 -17.06 9.98 -20.46
N ILE A 457 -18.17 9.36 -20.07
CA ILE A 457 -18.36 7.91 -20.20
C ILE A 457 -19.16 7.68 -21.48
N GLU A 458 -18.50 7.05 -22.45
CA GLU A 458 -19.14 6.61 -23.68
C GLU A 458 -19.83 5.27 -23.43
N ILE A 459 -21.15 5.24 -23.63
CA ILE A 459 -21.97 4.03 -23.56
C ILE A 459 -22.21 3.60 -25.02
N PRO A 460 -21.70 2.45 -25.47
CA PRO A 460 -22.00 1.91 -26.79
C PRO A 460 -23.51 1.78 -27.01
N SER A 461 -23.94 2.16 -28.21
CA SER A 461 -25.34 2.12 -28.65
C SER A 461 -25.87 0.71 -28.86
#